data_AF-A0A1M5EHX7-F1
#
_entry.id   AF-A0A1M5EHX7-F1
#
_cell.length_a   1.000
_cell.length_b   1.000
_cell.length_c   1.000
_cell.angle_alpha   90.00
_cell.angle_beta   90.00
_cell.angle_gamma   90.00
#
_symmetry.space_group_name_H-M   'P 1'
#
loop_
_entity.id
_entity.type
_entity.pdbx_description
1 polymer ?
#
loop_
_entity_poly.entity_id
_entity_poly.type
_entity_poly.pdbx_seq_one_letter_code
_entity_poly.pdbx_strand_id
1 'polypeptide(L)'
;MKHILLFLFFLLTFNASSQNSQEMSGTWFWESTNGQNTMKLDLEYENQKIIKGNHCVVFGQEKNTDCKRTEQGFSLNLVRIANGIYDGTIESAVSATIGKIRLQYLKKEKAIRFYLKKAPPGKFYLPKEAFLVR
;
A
#
# COMPACT_ATOMS: atom_id res chain seq x y z
N MET A 1 -14.96 37.29 47.24
CA MET A 1 -14.41 35.92 47.40
C MET A 1 -15.29 34.87 46.70
N LYS A 2 -16.21 35.20 45.80
CA LYS A 2 -16.09 35.25 44.34
C LYS A 2 -14.82 34.66 43.68
N HIS A 3 -15.03 33.52 43.00
CA HIS A 3 -14.39 33.06 41.76
C HIS A 3 -12.98 32.45 41.83
N ILE A 4 -12.74 31.47 42.69
CA ILE A 4 -11.56 30.59 42.58
C ILE A 4 -11.99 29.14 42.83
N LEU A 5 -12.82 28.56 41.97
CA LEU A 5 -13.06 27.10 42.01
C LEU A 5 -13.55 26.48 40.69
N LEU A 6 -13.51 27.24 39.58
CA LEU A 6 -14.13 26.82 38.31
C LEU A 6 -13.16 26.91 37.13
N PHE A 7 -11.89 26.54 37.33
CA PHE A 7 -10.87 26.62 36.26
C PHE A 7 -9.99 25.36 36.13
N LEU A 8 -10.41 24.24 36.72
CA LEU A 8 -9.65 22.98 36.69
C LEU A 8 -10.34 21.84 35.94
N PHE A 9 -11.52 22.08 35.34
CA PHE A 9 -12.32 21.03 34.69
C PHE A 9 -12.37 21.12 33.16
N PHE A 10 -11.53 21.95 32.53
CA PHE A 10 -11.58 22.19 31.08
C PHE A 10 -10.26 21.91 30.35
N LEU A 11 -9.43 21.01 30.89
CA LEU A 11 -8.18 20.55 30.24
C LEU A 11 -8.15 19.02 30.02
N LEU A 12 -9.32 18.38 29.98
CA LEU A 12 -9.48 16.97 29.59
C LEU A 12 -10.00 16.81 28.16
N THR A 13 -9.81 17.82 27.29
CA THR A 13 -10.17 17.69 25.88
C THR A 13 -9.09 16.90 25.13
N PHE A 14 -9.32 15.59 25.04
CA PHE A 14 -9.06 14.76 23.86
C PHE A 14 -7.68 14.91 23.21
N ASN A 15 -6.63 14.39 23.85
CA ASN A 15 -5.51 13.81 23.11
C ASN A 15 -5.90 12.39 22.66
N ALA A 16 -6.92 12.29 21.80
CA ALA A 16 -7.11 11.08 21.00
C ALA A 16 -6.06 11.13 19.89
N SER A 17 -4.87 10.62 20.18
CA SER A 17 -3.81 10.37 19.21
C SER A 17 -4.37 9.46 18.11
N SER A 18 -4.84 10.07 17.01
CA SER A 18 -5.25 9.37 15.80
C SER A 18 -4.00 8.86 15.05
N GLN A 19 -3.28 7.92 15.64
CA GLN A 19 -2.21 7.16 14.98
C GLN A 19 -2.81 5.94 14.29
N ASN A 20 -3.52 6.12 13.18
CA ASN A 20 -3.94 4.99 12.32
C ASN A 20 -3.81 5.29 10.82
N SER A 21 -3.21 6.43 10.44
CA SER A 21 -3.06 6.81 9.02
C SER A 21 -1.70 6.47 8.41
N GLN A 22 -0.77 5.82 9.12
CA GLN A 22 0.56 5.46 8.57
C GLN A 22 0.72 3.97 8.25
N GLU A 23 -0.33 3.17 8.47
CA GLU A 23 -0.22 1.71 8.48
C GLU A 23 0.17 1.13 7.12
N MET A 24 -0.24 1.76 6.02
CA MET A 24 0.04 1.29 4.65
C MET A 24 1.14 2.09 3.94
N SER A 25 1.31 3.38 4.24
CA SER A 25 2.24 4.25 3.51
C SER A 25 3.69 3.92 3.82
N GLY A 26 4.52 3.81 2.79
CA GLY A 26 5.92 3.45 2.87
C GLY A 26 6.32 2.49 1.75
N THR A 27 7.56 2.02 1.82
CA THR A 27 8.09 1.03 0.89
C THR A 27 7.92 -0.36 1.47
N TRP A 28 7.47 -1.29 0.62
CA TRP A 28 7.18 -2.68 0.96
C TRP A 28 7.88 -3.61 -0.02
N PHE A 29 8.45 -4.70 0.48
CA PHE A 29 9.27 -5.62 -0.29
C PHE A 29 8.79 -7.06 -0.11
N TRP A 30 8.80 -7.81 -1.20
CA TRP A 30 8.65 -9.26 -1.21
C TRP A 30 9.73 -9.87 -2.08
N GLU A 31 10.19 -11.04 -1.66
CA GLU A 31 11.08 -11.91 -2.40
C GLU A 31 10.48 -13.32 -2.40
N SER A 32 10.48 -13.97 -3.56
CA SER A 32 10.09 -15.37 -3.66
C SER A 32 11.06 -16.28 -2.91
N THR A 33 10.61 -17.45 -2.47
CA THR A 33 11.43 -18.39 -1.68
C THR A 33 12.74 -18.82 -2.34
N ASN A 34 12.84 -18.79 -3.67
CA ASN A 34 14.05 -19.12 -4.42
C ASN A 34 14.92 -17.89 -4.77
N GLY A 35 14.55 -16.70 -4.29
CA GLY A 35 15.24 -15.43 -4.53
C GLY A 35 15.20 -14.89 -5.97
N GLN A 36 14.50 -15.56 -6.89
CA GLN A 36 14.54 -15.18 -8.31
C GLN A 36 13.58 -14.07 -8.69
N ASN A 37 12.55 -13.83 -7.87
CA ASN A 37 11.51 -12.85 -8.12
C ASN A 37 11.39 -11.91 -6.93
N THR A 38 11.28 -10.62 -7.21
CA THR A 38 11.09 -9.59 -6.20
C THR A 38 9.95 -8.67 -6.58
N MET A 39 9.32 -8.07 -5.57
CA MET A 39 8.30 -7.05 -5.73
C MET A 39 8.55 -5.95 -4.71
N LYS A 40 8.55 -4.71 -5.18
CA LYS A 40 8.56 -3.51 -4.36
C LYS A 40 7.30 -2.71 -4.60
N LEU A 41 6.66 -2.24 -3.54
CA LEU A 41 5.59 -1.24 -3.59
C LEU A 41 5.99 0.01 -2.82
N ASP A 42 5.91 1.16 -3.46
CA ASP A 42 6.05 2.46 -2.82
C ASP A 42 4.66 3.08 -2.70
N LEU A 43 4.13 3.21 -1.48
CA LEU A 43 2.74 3.60 -1.22
C LEU A 43 2.66 4.93 -0.45
N GLU A 44 1.74 5.79 -0.85
CA GLU A 44 1.44 7.04 -0.17
C GLU A 44 -0.06 7.28 -0.09
N TYR A 45 -0.49 7.91 1.01
CA TYR A 45 -1.88 8.32 1.14
C TYR A 45 -2.10 9.63 0.41
N GLU A 46 -3.05 9.63 -0.53
CA GLU A 46 -3.61 10.89 -1.03
C GLU A 46 -4.56 11.49 0.01
N ASN A 47 -5.33 10.63 0.69
CA ASN A 47 -6.17 10.98 1.83
C ASN A 47 -6.44 9.72 2.67
N GLN A 48 -7.28 9.83 3.71
CA GLN A 48 -7.56 8.72 4.63
C GLN A 48 -8.14 7.45 3.97
N LYS A 49 -8.72 7.55 2.77
CA LYS A 49 -9.36 6.45 2.04
C LYS A 49 -8.63 6.03 0.78
N ILE A 50 -7.83 6.91 0.19
CA ILE A 50 -7.17 6.70 -1.09
C ILE A 50 -5.66 6.57 -0.90
N ILE A 51 -5.11 5.47 -1.44
CA ILE A 51 -3.67 5.24 -1.54
C ILE A 51 -3.28 5.28 -3.01
N LYS A 52 -2.20 5.98 -3.30
CA LYS A 52 -1.52 5.97 -4.58
C LYS A 52 -0.12 5.40 -4.41
N GLY A 53 0.49 4.97 -5.50
CA GLY A 53 1.83 4.42 -5.40
C GLY A 53 2.39 3.87 -6.69
N ASN A 54 3.55 3.26 -6.57
CA ASN A 54 4.24 2.60 -7.66
C ASN A 54 4.68 1.19 -7.31
N HIS A 55 4.86 0.39 -8.35
CA HIS A 55 5.35 -0.97 -8.23
C HIS A 55 6.63 -1.14 -9.05
N CYS A 56 7.47 -2.05 -8.59
CA CYS A 56 8.58 -2.59 -9.34
C CYS A 56 8.68 -4.08 -9.08
N VAL A 57 8.48 -4.89 -10.11
CA VAL A 57 8.56 -6.35 -10.04
C VAL A 57 9.68 -6.82 -10.95
N VAL A 58 10.57 -7.64 -10.40
CA VAL A 58 11.64 -8.28 -11.14
C VAL A 58 11.37 -9.78 -11.14
N PHE A 59 11.41 -10.41 -12.30
CA PHE A 59 11.12 -11.83 -12.48
C PHE A 59 12.23 -12.53 -13.27
N GLY A 60 12.69 -13.67 -12.75
CA GLY A 60 13.71 -14.49 -13.41
C GLY A 60 15.08 -13.81 -13.52
N GLN A 61 15.66 -13.41 -12.37
CA GLN A 61 17.01 -12.85 -12.27
C GLN A 61 17.22 -11.63 -13.18
N GLU A 62 16.43 -10.58 -12.98
CA GLU A 62 16.57 -9.28 -13.69
C GLU A 62 16.25 -9.28 -15.19
N LYS A 63 15.95 -10.44 -15.80
CA LYS A 63 15.62 -10.51 -17.23
C LYS A 63 14.28 -9.89 -17.58
N ASN A 64 13.35 -9.88 -16.64
CA ASN A 64 11.99 -9.41 -16.86
C ASN A 64 11.60 -8.43 -15.76
N THR A 65 11.27 -7.21 -16.15
CA THR A 65 11.08 -6.11 -15.21
C THR A 65 9.78 -5.38 -15.53
N ASP A 66 8.90 -5.27 -14.55
CA ASP A 66 7.66 -4.50 -14.57
C ASP A 66 7.77 -3.39 -13.53
N CYS A 67 8.39 -2.26 -13.90
CA CYS A 67 8.66 -1.17 -12.97
C CYS A 67 8.18 0.17 -13.52
N LYS A 68 7.25 0.79 -12.81
CA LYS A 68 6.83 2.17 -13.10
C LYS A 68 7.67 3.12 -12.26
N ARG A 69 8.37 4.05 -12.90
CA ARG A 69 9.10 5.11 -12.20
C ARG A 69 8.12 6.18 -11.71
N THR A 70 8.37 6.77 -10.55
CA THR A 70 7.54 7.83 -9.95
C THR A 70 7.34 9.04 -10.86
N GLU A 71 8.32 9.37 -11.68
CA GLU A 71 8.25 10.45 -12.68
C GLU A 71 7.21 10.20 -13.79
N GLN A 72 6.78 8.95 -13.97
CA GLN A 72 5.83 8.54 -15.00
C GLN A 72 4.38 8.47 -14.48
N GLY A 73 4.12 9.01 -13.29
CA GLY A 73 2.83 8.93 -12.60
C GLY A 73 2.69 7.68 -11.72
N PHE A 74 1.50 7.49 -11.16
CA PHE A 74 1.19 6.37 -10.26
C PHE A 74 0.67 5.16 -11.04
N SER A 75 1.31 4.01 -10.86
CA SER A 75 0.81 2.73 -11.37
C SER A 75 -0.24 2.09 -10.45
N LEU A 76 -0.32 2.51 -9.18
CA LEU A 76 -1.27 1.99 -8.19
C LEU A 76 -2.28 3.06 -7.82
N ASN A 77 -3.57 2.69 -7.86
CA ASN A 77 -4.68 3.50 -7.35
C ASN A 77 -5.59 2.60 -6.52
N LEU A 78 -5.71 2.88 -5.21
CA LEU A 78 -6.34 1.99 -4.24
C LEU A 78 -7.35 2.77 -3.39
N VAL A 79 -8.48 2.14 -3.10
CA VAL A 79 -9.55 2.67 -2.26
C VAL A 79 -9.80 1.73 -1.10
N ARG A 80 -9.87 2.29 0.12
CA ARG A 80 -10.21 1.55 1.33
C ARG A 80 -11.64 1.02 1.24
N ILE A 81 -11.80 -0.30 1.34
CA ILE A 81 -13.12 -0.96 1.34
C ILE A 81 -13.51 -1.51 2.72
N ALA A 82 -12.52 -1.75 3.58
CA ALA A 82 -12.70 -2.12 4.98
C ALA A 82 -11.45 -1.72 5.77
N ASN A 83 -11.49 -1.85 7.10
CA ASN A 83 -10.33 -1.53 7.93
C ASN A 83 -9.12 -2.40 7.52
N GLY A 84 -8.02 -1.77 7.12
CA GLY A 84 -6.82 -2.45 6.63
C GLY A 84 -6.95 -3.13 5.27
N ILE A 85 -8.08 -2.99 4.53
CA ILE A 85 -8.30 -3.64 3.24
C ILE A 85 -8.58 -2.60 2.15
N TYR A 86 -7.81 -2.69 1.06
CA TYR A 86 -7.86 -1.77 -0.07
C TYR A 86 -7.98 -2.55 -1.38
N ASP A 87 -8.94 -2.16 -2.21
CA ASP A 87 -9.09 -2.66 -3.58
C ASP A 87 -8.71 -1.57 -4.56
N GLY A 88 -8.22 -1.96 -5.74
CA GLY A 88 -7.93 -0.99 -6.77
C GLY A 88 -7.28 -1.59 -8.00
N THR A 89 -6.47 -0.77 -8.65
CA THR A 89 -5.85 -1.08 -9.93
C THR A 89 -4.34 -1.01 -9.87
N ILE A 90 -3.71 -1.81 -10.73
CA ILE A 90 -2.29 -1.76 -11.04
C ILE A 90 -2.12 -1.68 -12.55
N GLU A 91 -1.38 -0.70 -13.03
CA GLU A 91 -0.99 -0.59 -14.45
C GLU A 91 0.36 -1.26 -14.64
N SER A 92 0.46 -2.26 -15.54
CA SER A 92 1.76 -2.84 -15.92
C SER A 92 2.56 -1.82 -16.72
N ALA A 93 3.82 -1.59 -16.34
CA ALA A 93 4.77 -0.77 -17.08
C ALA A 93 5.20 -1.43 -18.40
N VAL A 94 5.02 -2.75 -18.54
CA VAL A 94 5.42 -3.51 -19.74
C VAL A 94 4.39 -3.37 -20.87
N SER A 95 3.11 -3.41 -20.54
CA SER A 95 2.02 -3.41 -21.54
C SER A 95 1.10 -2.20 -21.47
N ALA A 96 1.28 -1.31 -20.48
CA ALA A 96 0.39 -0.18 -20.20
C ALA A 96 -1.08 -0.58 -20.01
N THR A 97 -1.33 -1.83 -19.60
CA THR A 97 -2.67 -2.33 -19.34
C THR A 97 -2.93 -2.47 -17.84
N ILE A 98 -4.22 -2.49 -17.50
CA ILE A 98 -4.67 -2.39 -16.10
C ILE A 98 -5.19 -3.73 -15.59
N GLY A 99 -4.63 -4.17 -14.47
CA GLY A 99 -5.14 -5.25 -13.63
C GLY A 99 -5.92 -4.73 -12.43
N LYS A 100 -6.59 -5.64 -11.71
CA LYS A 100 -7.24 -5.37 -10.43
C LYS A 100 -6.51 -6.08 -9.30
N ILE A 101 -6.31 -5.38 -8.19
CA ILE A 101 -5.57 -5.89 -7.03
C ILE A 101 -6.31 -5.66 -5.73
N ARG A 102 -5.85 -6.35 -4.68
CA ARG A 102 -6.17 -6.07 -3.28
C ARG A 102 -4.90 -6.01 -2.47
N LEU A 103 -4.81 -5.02 -1.58
CA LEU A 103 -3.86 -5.00 -0.49
C LEU A 103 -4.59 -5.17 0.84
N GLN A 104 -4.07 -6.04 1.70
CA GLN A 104 -4.55 -6.22 3.06
C GLN A 104 -3.39 -6.03 4.04
N TYR A 105 -3.53 -5.07 4.94
CA TYR A 105 -2.63 -4.94 6.08
C TYR A 105 -2.90 -6.02 7.11
N LEU A 106 -1.84 -6.68 7.55
CA LEU A 106 -1.87 -7.75 8.54
C LEU A 106 -1.16 -7.25 9.79
N LYS A 107 -1.96 -6.82 10.78
CA LYS A 107 -1.48 -6.06 11.94
C LYS A 107 -0.53 -6.84 12.85
N LYS A 108 -0.71 -8.15 12.99
CA LYS A 108 0.16 -8.97 13.84
C LYS A 108 1.54 -9.14 13.19
N GLU A 109 1.54 -9.31 11.88
CA GLU A 109 2.69 -9.59 11.05
C GLU A 109 3.40 -8.31 10.59
N LYS A 110 2.75 -7.14 10.75
CA LYS A 110 3.20 -5.84 10.23
C LYS A 110 3.55 -5.91 8.74
N ALA A 111 2.70 -6.60 7.98
CA ALA A 111 2.93 -6.95 6.58
C ALA A 111 1.75 -6.54 5.71
N ILE A 112 1.98 -6.44 4.40
CA ILE A 112 0.94 -6.31 3.39
C ILE A 112 0.80 -7.63 2.63
N ARG A 113 -0.41 -8.17 2.58
CA ARG A 113 -0.76 -9.22 1.63
C ARG A 113 -1.28 -8.59 0.35
N PHE A 114 -0.57 -8.85 -0.76
CA PHE A 114 -0.95 -8.46 -2.10
C PHE A 114 -1.68 -9.61 -2.79
N TYR A 115 -2.76 -9.29 -3.51
CA TYR A 115 -3.48 -10.23 -4.37
C TYR A 115 -3.74 -9.63 -5.75
N LEU A 116 -3.43 -10.39 -6.80
CA LEU A 116 -3.87 -10.09 -8.16
C LEU A 116 -5.27 -10.68 -8.38
N LYS A 117 -6.30 -9.84 -8.29
CA LYS A 117 -7.71 -10.23 -8.47
C LYS A 117 -8.07 -10.43 -9.94
N LYS A 118 -7.50 -9.61 -10.82
CA LYS A 118 -7.63 -9.73 -12.28
C LYS A 118 -6.31 -9.32 -12.92
N ALA A 119 -5.73 -10.21 -13.71
CA ALA A 119 -4.51 -9.91 -14.44
C ALA A 119 -4.72 -8.74 -15.45
N PRO A 120 -3.72 -7.86 -15.62
CA PRO A 120 -3.68 -6.98 -16.79
C PRO A 120 -3.69 -7.82 -18.07
N PRO A 121 -4.43 -7.42 -19.13
CA PRO A 121 -4.33 -8.10 -20.42
C PRO A 121 -2.93 -7.89 -21.04
N GLY A 122 -2.41 -8.88 -21.77
CA GLY A 122 -1.09 -8.80 -22.39
C GLY A 122 0.05 -9.24 -21.46
N LYS A 123 1.27 -8.72 -21.69
CA LYS A 123 2.47 -9.11 -20.95
C LYS A 123 2.57 -8.33 -19.63
N PHE A 124 2.79 -9.04 -18.54
CA PHE A 124 3.00 -8.50 -17.18
C PHE A 124 3.84 -9.50 -16.37
N TYR A 125 4.41 -9.04 -15.25
CA TYR A 125 5.22 -9.92 -14.38
C TYR A 125 4.77 -9.95 -12.92
N LEU A 126 3.61 -9.36 -12.63
CA LEU A 126 3.00 -9.33 -11.30
C LEU A 126 2.75 -10.74 -10.75
N PRO A 127 3.10 -11.03 -9.48
CA PRO A 127 2.78 -12.32 -8.87
C PRO A 127 1.26 -12.45 -8.65
N LYS A 128 0.75 -13.69 -8.55
CA LYS A 128 -0.66 -13.91 -8.17
C LYS A 128 -0.94 -13.44 -6.75
N GLU A 129 0.03 -13.64 -5.87
CA GLU A 129 -0.01 -13.29 -4.46
C GLU A 129 1.41 -13.01 -3.96
N ALA A 130 1.56 -12.05 -3.05
CA ALA A 130 2.83 -11.75 -2.40
C ALA A 130 2.60 -11.28 -0.96
N PHE A 131 3.55 -11.60 -0.08
CA PHE A 131 3.54 -11.18 1.32
C PHE A 131 4.70 -10.20 1.53
N LEU A 132 4.37 -8.91 1.58
CA LEU A 132 5.35 -7.84 1.59
C LEU A 132 5.62 -7.35 3.02
N VAL A 133 6.89 -7.11 3.33
CA VAL A 133 7.40 -6.60 4.60
C VAL A 133 8.14 -5.26 4.39
N ARG A 134 8.45 -4.55 5.48
CA ARG A 134 9.29 -3.34 5.43
C ARG A 134 10.69 -3.63 5.93
#